data_AF-A0A3S0BEE1-F1
#
_entry.id   AF-A0A3S0BEE1-F1
#
_cell.length_a   1.000
_cell.length_b   1.000
_cell.length_c   1.000
_cell.angle_alpha   90.00
_cell.angle_beta   90.00
_cell.angle_gamma   90.00
#
_symmetry.space_group_name_H-M   'P 1'
#
loop_
_entity.id
_entity.type
_entity.pdbx_description
1 polymer ?
#
loop_
_entity_poly.entity_id
_entity_poly.type
_entity_poly.pdbx_seq_one_letter_code
_entity_poly.pdbx_strand_id
1 'polypeptide(L)' 'MTTSTKLKNTTLRSDEFTCPSCIAKIENKLNGLDGVESAEVKFSSGRILVSHDPEKVAVRDLVAAVAEVGYTAKPSAI' A
#
# COMPACT_ATOMS: atom_id res chain seq x y z
N MET A 1 -21.58 -10.86 16.48
CA MET A 1 -20.58 -11.13 15.43
C MET A 1 -19.42 -10.17 15.67
N THR A 2 -18.39 -10.64 16.36
CA THR A 2 -17.22 -9.86 16.77
C THR A 2 -16.13 -10.05 15.73
N THR A 3 -16.02 -9.13 14.77
CA THR A 3 -14.89 -9.12 13.83
C THR A 3 -13.73 -8.44 14.56
N SER A 4 -12.77 -9.24 15.00
CA SER A 4 -11.50 -8.80 15.56
C SER A 4 -10.65 -8.29 14.41
N THR A 5 -10.72 -6.99 14.10
CA THR A 5 -9.97 -6.39 13.00
C THR A 5 -8.47 -6.46 13.30
N LYS A 6 -7.74 -7.34 12.62
CA LYS A 6 -6.30 -7.57 12.84
C LYS A 6 -5.49 -6.82 11.79
N LEU A 7 -5.54 -5.51 11.84
CA LEU A 7 -4.83 -4.64 10.90
C LEU A 7 -3.32 -4.87 11.02
N LYS A 8 -2.67 -5.07 9.87
CA LYS A 8 -1.22 -5.06 9.72
C LYS A 8 -0.80 -3.79 8.99
N ASN A 9 0.16 -3.09 9.57
CA ASN A 9 0.87 -2.00 8.91
C ASN A 9 2.01 -2.59 8.08
N THR A 10 1.89 -2.50 6.77
CA THR A 10 2.93 -2.90 5.82
C THR A 10 3.62 -1.66 5.29
N THR A 11 4.95 -1.66 5.33
CA THR A 11 5.74 -0.60 4.70
C THR A 11 6.27 -1.08 3.35
N LEU A 12 5.91 -0.39 2.28
CA LEU A 12 6.48 -0.60 0.95
C LEU A 12 7.48 0.52 0.65
N ARG A 13 8.53 0.21 -0.10
CA ARG A 13 9.45 1.18 -0.71
C ARG A 13 9.42 1.01 -2.21
N SER A 14 9.47 2.13 -2.91
CA SER A 14 9.74 2.15 -4.35
C SER A 14 10.98 3.00 -4.56
N ASP A 15 11.89 2.54 -5.41
CA ASP A 15 13.05 3.32 -5.86
C ASP A 15 12.62 4.51 -6.73
N GLU A 16 11.42 4.46 -7.29
CA GLU A 16 10.95 5.42 -8.29
C GLU A 16 9.71 6.18 -7.79
N PHE A 17 9.89 6.95 -6.72
CA PHE A 17 8.99 8.06 -6.41
C PHE A 17 9.53 9.31 -7.08
N THR A 18 9.23 9.48 -8.37
CA THR A 18 9.73 10.64 -9.14
C THR A 18 8.62 11.64 -9.44
N CYS A 19 7.34 11.29 -9.24
CA CYS A 19 6.24 12.19 -9.61
C CYS A 19 5.11 12.22 -8.58
N PRO A 20 4.74 13.40 -8.03
CA PRO A 20 3.66 13.55 -7.06
C PRO A 20 2.30 13.11 -7.62
N SER A 21 2.10 13.23 -8.93
CA SER A 21 0.90 12.81 -9.66
C SER A 21 0.62 11.30 -9.55
N CYS A 22 1.68 10.50 -9.41
CA CYS A 22 1.61 9.04 -9.38
C CYS A 22 1.27 8.52 -7.98
N ILE A 23 1.70 9.25 -6.96
CA ILE A 23 1.46 8.95 -5.56
C ILE A 23 -0.03 8.95 -5.26
N ALA A 24 -0.74 10.01 -5.66
CA ALA A 24 -2.17 10.13 -5.45
C ALA A 24 -2.93 8.97 -6.10
N LYS A 25 -2.52 8.51 -7.29
CA LYS A 25 -3.12 7.34 -7.96
C LYS A 25 -2.90 6.05 -7.19
N ILE A 26 -1.67 5.81 -6.73
CA ILE A 26 -1.34 4.60 -5.97
C ILE A 26 -2.10 4.58 -4.64
N GLU A 27 -2.11 5.70 -3.92
CA GLU A 27 -2.83 5.82 -2.66
C GLU A 27 -4.32 5.58 -2.84
N ASN A 28 -4.96 6.19 -3.85
CA ASN A 28 -6.37 5.97 -4.14
C ASN A 28 -6.67 4.51 -4.51
N LYS A 29 -5.80 3.88 -5.33
CA LYS A 29 -5.94 2.48 -5.72
C LYS A 29 -5.82 1.55 -4.50
N LEU A 30 -4.87 1.80 -3.60
CA LEU A 30 -4.68 1.00 -2.38
C LEU A 30 -5.84 1.21 -1.39
N ASN A 31 -6.25 2.45 -1.17
CA ASN A 31 -7.37 2.78 -0.28
C ASN A 31 -8.71 2.21 -0.79
N GLY A 32 -8.83 1.98 -2.10
CA GLY A 32 -9.98 1.34 -2.73
C GLY A 32 -10.01 -0.20 -2.66
N LEU A 33 -8.98 -0.86 -2.10
CA LEU A 33 -8.97 -2.32 -1.97
C LEU A 33 -9.80 -2.78 -0.76
N ASP A 34 -10.60 -3.84 -0.94
CA ASP A 34 -11.36 -4.43 0.16
C ASP A 34 -10.41 -5.07 1.19
N GLY A 35 -10.38 -4.49 2.39
CA GLY A 35 -9.45 -4.89 3.44
C GLY A 35 -8.32 -3.89 3.69
N VAL A 36 -8.18 -2.82 2.90
CA VAL A 36 -7.32 -1.69 3.27
C VAL A 36 -8.12 -0.72 4.12
N GLU A 37 -7.63 -0.43 5.32
CA GLU A 37 -8.25 0.56 6.20
C GLU A 37 -7.69 1.96 5.94
N SER A 38 -6.38 2.05 5.68
CA SER A 38 -5.73 3.33 5.38
C SER A 38 -4.44 3.10 4.60
N ALA A 39 -4.21 3.92 3.59
CA ALA A 39 -2.94 3.96 2.86
C ALA A 39 -2.39 5.38 2.91
N GLU A 40 -1.12 5.52 3.28
CA GLU A 40 -0.43 6.80 3.38
C GLU A 40 0.94 6.71 2.72
N VAL A 41 1.18 7.55 1.71
CA VAL A 41 2.46 7.58 1.00
C VAL A 41 3.32 8.74 1.47
N LYS A 42 4.46 8.45 2.12
CA LYS A 42 5.47 9.42 2.53
C LYS A 42 6.56 9.58 1.46
N PHE A 43 6.32 10.48 0.50
CA PHE A 43 7.30 10.86 -0.53
C PHE A 43 8.62 11.38 0.06
N SER A 44 8.55 12.22 1.09
CA SER A 44 9.74 12.83 1.73
C SER A 44 10.77 11.80 2.22
N SER A 45 10.33 10.57 2.50
CA SER A 45 11.19 9.47 2.94
C SER A 45 11.20 8.27 1.97
N GLY A 46 10.49 8.35 0.84
CA GLY A 46 10.32 7.24 -0.11
C GLY A 46 9.60 6.00 0.47
N ARG A 47 8.72 6.18 1.46
CA ARG A 47 8.05 5.08 2.18
C ARG A 47 6.54 5.13 1.97
N ILE A 48 5.92 3.99 1.74
CA ILE A 48 4.47 3.83 1.72
C ILE A 48 4.07 3.05 2.97
N LEU A 49 3.17 3.60 3.79
CA LEU A 49 2.56 2.90 4.90
C LEU A 49 1.15 2.48 4.50
N VAL A 50 0.85 1.19 4.58
CA VAL A 50 -0.48 0.65 4.29
C VAL A 50 -0.96 -0.12 5.52
N SER A 51 -2.06 0.35 6.11
CA SER A 51 -2.82 -0.35 7.13
C SER A 51 -3.88 -1.19 6.44
N HIS A 52 -3.72 -2.50 6.50
CA HIS A 52 -4.60 -3.43 5.81
C HIS A 52 -4.81 -4.70 6.62
N ASP A 53 -5.90 -5.41 6.36
CA ASP A 53 -6.21 -6.67 6.99
C ASP A 53 -5.54 -7.81 6.20
N PRO A 54 -4.53 -8.51 6.77
CA PRO A 54 -3.80 -9.56 6.09
C PRO A 54 -4.63 -10.83 5.84
N GLU A 55 -5.82 -10.95 6.44
CA GLU A 55 -6.76 -12.03 6.15
C GLU A 55 -7.58 -11.73 4.90
N LYS A 56 -7.75 -10.45 4.54
CA LYS A 56 -8.46 -10.00 3.33
C LYS A 56 -7.54 -9.66 2.16
N VAL A 57 -6.47 -8.90 2.41
CA VAL A 57 -5.56 -8.42 1.38
C VAL A 57 -4.12 -8.68 1.83
N ALA A 58 -3.30 -9.30 0.98
CA ALA A 58 -1.91 -9.56 1.33
C ALA A 58 -1.00 -8.45 0.78
N VAL A 59 0.23 -8.40 1.31
CA VAL A 59 1.28 -7.53 0.78
C VAL A 59 1.49 -7.72 -0.73
N ARG A 60 1.32 -8.95 -1.23
CA ARG A 60 1.43 -9.29 -2.65
C ARG A 60 0.32 -8.62 -3.48
N ASP A 61 -0.90 -8.57 -2.97
CA ASP A 61 -2.02 -7.89 -3.61
C ASP A 61 -1.82 -6.38 -3.65
N LEU A 62 -1.29 -5.79 -2.56
CA LEU A 62 -0.92 -4.38 -2.56
C LEU A 62 0.12 -4.07 -3.64
N VAL A 63 1.17 -4.90 -3.74
CA VAL A 63 2.21 -4.76 -4.77
C VAL A 63 1.63 -4.95 -6.18
N ALA A 64 0.75 -5.93 -6.36
CA ALA A 64 0.06 -6.16 -7.63
C ALA A 64 -0.83 -4.97 -8.03
N ALA A 65 -1.57 -4.41 -7.08
CA ALA A 65 -2.40 -3.23 -7.30
C ALA A 65 -1.55 -2.02 -7.72
N VAL A 66 -0.36 -1.85 -7.14
CA VAL A 66 0.61 -0.81 -7.57
C VAL A 66 1.15 -1.10 -8.98
N ALA A 67 1.44 -2.37 -9.29
CA ALA A 67 1.89 -2.81 -10.60
C ALA A 67 0.83 -2.62 -11.71
N GLU A 68 -0.45 -2.79 -11.39
CA GLU A 68 -1.55 -2.50 -12.31
C GLU A 68 -1.61 -1.01 -12.71
N VAL A 69 -1.15 -0.10 -11.84
CA VAL A 69 -1.05 1.33 -12.15
C VAL A 69 0.22 1.67 -12.93
N GLY A 70 1.10 0.69 -13.19
CA GLY A 70 2.36 0.84 -13.91
C GLY A 70 3.57 1.12 -13.02
N TYR A 71 3.49 0.91 -11.69
CA TYR A 71 4.58 1.17 -10.76
C TYR A 71 5.05 -0.10 -10.05
N THR A 72 6.34 -0.21 -9.77
CA THR A 72 6.88 -1.35 -9.01
C THR A 72 7.15 -0.92 -7.58
N ALA A 73 6.29 -1.29 -6.63
CA ALA A 73 6.59 -1.17 -5.20
C ALA A 73 7.16 -2.48 -4.67
N LYS A 74 8.15 -2.39 -3.79
CA LYS A 74 8.74 -3.54 -3.10
C LYS A 74 8.40 -3.48 -1.60
N PRO A 75 8.01 -4.60 -0.97
CA PRO A 75 7.89 -4.63 0.47
C PRO A 75 9.27 -4.47 1.08
N SER A 76 9.44 -3.43 1.90
CA SER A 76 10.68 -3.24 2.65
C SER A 76 10.57 -4.09 3.90
N ALA A 77 10.82 -5.40 3.76
CA ALA A 77 11.13 -6.22 4.91
C ALA A 77 12.44 -5.70 5.50
N ILE A 78 12.41 -5.27 6.76
CA ILE A 78 13.62 -5.08 7.57
C ILE A 78 13.87 -6.38 8.32
#